data_AF-A0A3S7KFT3-F1
#
_entry.id   AF-A0A3S7KFT3-F1
#
_cell.length_a   1.000
_cell.length_b   1.000
_cell.length_c   1.000
_cell.angle_alpha   90.00
_cell.angle_beta   90.00
_cell.angle_gamma   90.00
#
_symmetry.space_group_name_H-M   'P 1'
#
loop_
_entity.id
_entity.type
_entity.pdbx_description
1 polymer ?
#
loop_
_entity_poly.entity_id
_entity_poly.type
_entity_poly.pdbx_seq_one_letter_code
_entity_poly.pdbx_strand_id
1 'polypeptide(L)'
;MRTSKRDRILDAAVSVINRDGLGAVTFESVAAEAQLTRGGLLYHFPSREALLRGIDEHLVKAWEASMEALLGKRAEEATTLERYRTFVRVSAQSATRAELMFMLESMDPEAGERPWGPVMKRWAPSPPAKAVADPAALDDFVARLAADGLWIYEAMYEGQLDPEVRAQVTERIAGLLSAGKP
;
A
#
# COMPACT_ATOMS: atom_id res chain seq x y z
N MET A 1 14.53 7.29 -14.19
CA MET A 1 15.02 5.89 -14.28
C MET A 1 14.35 5.24 -15.48
N ARG A 2 15.07 4.45 -16.29
CA ARG A 2 14.42 3.65 -17.35
C ARG A 2 13.66 2.50 -16.69
N THR A 3 12.34 2.45 -16.83
CA THR A 3 11.49 1.35 -16.35
C THR A 3 11.97 0.04 -16.97
N SER A 4 12.27 -0.96 -16.13
CA SER A 4 12.77 -2.24 -16.63
C SER A 4 11.65 -3.00 -17.36
N LYS A 5 11.99 -3.95 -18.24
CA LYS A 5 10.96 -4.81 -18.86
C LYS A 5 10.15 -5.58 -17.82
N ARG A 6 10.78 -5.94 -16.70
CA ARG A 6 10.13 -6.58 -15.56
C ARG A 6 9.09 -5.66 -14.95
N ASP A 7 9.42 -4.40 -14.68
CA ASP A 7 8.48 -3.44 -14.08
C ASP A 7 7.30 -3.17 -15.01
N ARG A 8 7.51 -3.06 -16.33
CA ARG A 8 6.40 -2.92 -17.29
C ARG A 8 5.45 -4.11 -17.29
N ILE A 9 5.95 -5.33 -17.07
CA ILE A 9 5.10 -6.52 -16.93
C ILE A 9 4.27 -6.43 -15.65
N LEU A 10 4.86 -5.93 -14.56
CA LEU A 10 4.19 -5.78 -13.28
C LEU A 10 3.12 -4.68 -13.33
N ASP A 11 3.43 -3.54 -13.96
CA ASP A 11 2.46 -2.46 -14.22
C ASP A 11 1.27 -2.98 -15.04
N ALA A 12 1.54 -3.76 -16.09
CA ALA A 12 0.49 -4.41 -16.89
C ALA A 12 -0.34 -5.39 -16.07
N ALA A 13 0.29 -6.20 -15.21
CA ALA A 13 -0.45 -7.11 -14.34
C ALA A 13 -1.35 -6.36 -13.34
N VAL A 14 -0.85 -5.26 -12.75
CA VAL A 14 -1.64 -4.38 -11.87
C VAL A 14 -2.83 -3.77 -12.61
N SER A 15 -2.64 -3.34 -13.87
CA SER A 15 -3.75 -2.87 -14.73
C SER A 15 -4.83 -3.94 -14.91
N VAL A 16 -4.44 -5.18 -15.22
CA VAL A 16 -5.37 -6.32 -15.34
C VAL A 16 -6.10 -6.57 -14.01
N ILE A 17 -5.42 -6.51 -12.86
CA ILE A 17 -6.05 -6.73 -11.55
C ILE A 17 -7.08 -5.65 -11.23
N ASN A 18 -6.73 -4.38 -11.47
CA ASN A 18 -7.64 -3.27 -11.21
C ASN A 18 -8.90 -3.37 -12.07
N ARG A 19 -8.76 -3.72 -13.36
CA ARG A 19 -9.85 -3.85 -14.32
C ARG A 19 -10.68 -5.13 -14.10
N ASP A 20 -10.03 -6.28 -14.11
CA ASP A 20 -10.67 -7.59 -14.25
C ASP A 20 -10.60 -8.46 -12.97
N GLY A 21 -9.81 -8.04 -11.98
CA GLY A 21 -9.61 -8.75 -10.71
C GLY A 21 -8.47 -9.77 -10.75
N LEU A 22 -8.09 -10.27 -9.57
CA LEU A 22 -6.93 -11.17 -9.41
C LEU A 22 -7.05 -12.50 -10.19
N GLY A 23 -8.26 -13.02 -10.33
CA GLY A 23 -8.54 -14.25 -11.09
C GLY A 23 -8.23 -14.13 -12.59
N ALA A 24 -8.26 -12.92 -13.14
CA ALA A 24 -7.96 -12.65 -14.55
C ALA A 24 -6.45 -12.60 -14.86
N VAL A 25 -5.59 -12.65 -13.84
CA VAL A 25 -4.13 -12.61 -14.01
C VAL A 25 -3.63 -13.96 -14.54
N THR A 26 -3.35 -13.99 -15.84
CA THR A 26 -2.78 -15.11 -16.59
C THR A 26 -1.59 -14.64 -17.41
N PHE A 27 -0.74 -15.56 -17.86
CA PHE A 27 0.37 -15.19 -18.75
C PHE A 27 -0.14 -14.55 -20.04
N GLU A 28 -1.26 -15.03 -20.56
CA GLU A 28 -1.89 -14.53 -21.77
C GLU A 28 -2.42 -13.10 -21.57
N SER A 29 -3.20 -12.85 -20.52
CA SER A 29 -3.78 -11.53 -20.25
C SER A 29 -2.71 -10.48 -19.97
N VAL A 30 -1.69 -10.81 -19.18
CA VAL A 30 -0.59 -9.89 -18.87
C VAL A 30 0.32 -9.68 -20.07
N ALA A 31 0.60 -10.71 -20.88
CA ALA A 31 1.39 -10.53 -22.10
C ALA A 31 0.67 -9.62 -23.11
N ALA A 32 -0.65 -9.77 -23.26
CA ALA A 32 -1.46 -8.90 -24.10
C ALA A 32 -1.40 -7.43 -23.60
N GLU A 33 -1.62 -7.21 -22.30
CA GLU A 33 -1.56 -5.88 -21.69
C GLU A 33 -0.16 -5.24 -21.79
N ALA A 34 0.90 -6.03 -21.56
CA ALA A 34 2.29 -5.58 -21.63
C ALA A 34 2.84 -5.45 -23.06
N GLN A 35 2.06 -5.85 -24.07
CA GLN A 35 2.48 -5.93 -25.48
C GLN A 35 3.74 -6.79 -25.65
N LEU A 36 3.75 -7.95 -25.01
CA LEU A 36 4.84 -8.93 -25.05
C LEU A 36 4.33 -10.29 -25.51
N THR A 37 5.25 -11.19 -25.83
CA THR A 37 4.92 -12.60 -26.06
C THR A 37 4.87 -13.35 -24.73
N ARG A 38 4.11 -14.46 -24.68
CA ARG A 38 4.10 -15.37 -23.51
C ARG A 38 5.51 -15.86 -23.17
N GLY A 39 6.33 -16.19 -24.17
CA GLY A 39 7.73 -16.58 -23.96
C GLY A 39 8.58 -15.46 -23.36
N GLY A 40 8.35 -14.20 -23.77
CA GLY A 40 9.01 -13.05 -23.18
C GLY A 40 8.62 -12.80 -21.72
N LEU A 41 7.38 -13.13 -21.33
CA LEU A 41 6.91 -13.03 -19.95
C LEU A 41 7.50 -14.17 -19.08
N LEU A 42 7.50 -15.40 -19.59
CA LEU A 42 8.08 -16.57 -18.92
C LEU A 42 9.58 -16.43 -18.62
N TYR A 43 10.30 -15.67 -19.45
CA TYR A 43 11.70 -15.32 -19.19
C TYR A 43 11.89 -14.53 -17.89
N HIS A 44 10.92 -13.68 -17.53
CA HIS A 44 10.96 -12.87 -16.31
C HIS A 44 10.26 -13.52 -15.11
N PHE A 45 9.19 -14.28 -15.38
CA PHE A 45 8.36 -14.92 -14.36
C PHE A 45 8.11 -16.37 -14.75
N PRO A 46 8.83 -17.34 -14.17
CA PRO A 46 8.76 -18.75 -14.58
C PRO A 46 7.45 -19.43 -14.18
N SER A 47 6.66 -18.84 -13.29
CA SER A 47 5.38 -19.37 -12.83
C SER A 47 4.40 -18.25 -12.46
N ARG A 48 3.11 -18.60 -12.32
CA ARG A 48 2.08 -17.65 -11.88
C ARG A 48 2.36 -17.16 -10.46
N GLU A 49 2.84 -18.03 -9.59
CA GLU A 49 3.23 -17.69 -8.22
C GLU A 49 4.41 -16.71 -8.20
N ALA A 50 5.38 -16.89 -9.10
CA ALA A 50 6.49 -15.95 -9.24
C ALA A 50 6.02 -14.57 -9.74
N LEU A 51 5.03 -14.54 -10.66
CA LEU A 51 4.41 -13.30 -11.10
C LEU A 51 3.66 -12.62 -9.96
N LEU A 52 2.83 -13.35 -9.21
CA LEU A 52 2.09 -12.81 -8.07
C LEU A 52 3.02 -12.23 -7.00
N ARG A 53 4.08 -12.95 -6.61
CA ARG A 53 5.09 -12.41 -5.69
C ARG A 53 5.76 -11.14 -6.24
N GLY A 54 6.05 -11.12 -7.54
CA GLY A 54 6.61 -9.93 -8.18
C GLY A 54 5.67 -8.73 -8.15
N ILE A 55 4.36 -8.95 -8.31
CA ILE A 55 3.34 -7.90 -8.21
C ILE A 55 3.28 -7.36 -6.79
N ASP A 56 3.31 -8.23 -5.78
CA ASP A 56 3.28 -7.83 -4.38
C ASP A 56 4.49 -6.94 -4.02
N GLU A 57 5.70 -7.38 -4.38
CA GLU A 57 6.93 -6.59 -4.22
C GLU A 57 6.87 -5.24 -4.96
N HIS A 58 6.23 -5.21 -6.13
CA HIS A 58 6.09 -4.00 -6.96
C HIS A 58 5.15 -2.99 -6.32
N LEU A 59 4.01 -3.44 -5.82
CA LEU A 59 3.04 -2.60 -5.11
C LEU A 59 3.66 -2.01 -3.84
N VAL A 60 4.34 -2.83 -3.03
CA VAL A 60 5.03 -2.35 -1.82
C VAL A 60 6.08 -1.29 -2.14
N LYS A 61 6.89 -1.49 -3.19
CA LYS A 61 7.90 -0.53 -3.62
C LYS A 61 7.29 0.76 -4.13
N ALA A 62 6.23 0.67 -4.93
CA ALA A 62 5.51 1.84 -5.45
C ALA A 62 4.91 2.65 -4.30
N TRP A 63 4.33 1.95 -3.32
CA TRP A 63 3.72 2.57 -2.15
C TRP A 63 4.77 3.26 -1.26
N GLU A 64 5.90 2.59 -0.96
CA GLU A 64 7.00 3.22 -0.22
C GLU A 64 7.59 4.43 -0.96
N ALA A 65 7.78 4.31 -2.28
CA ALA A 65 8.24 5.44 -3.11
C ALA A 65 7.25 6.62 -3.10
N SER A 66 5.95 6.35 -3.06
CA SER A 66 4.93 7.41 -2.95
C SER A 66 5.02 8.17 -1.62
N MET A 67 5.30 7.46 -0.52
CA MET A 67 5.50 8.08 0.80
C MET A 67 6.78 8.91 0.83
N GLU A 68 7.91 8.38 0.33
CA GLU A 68 9.16 9.15 0.23
C GLU A 68 9.01 10.39 -0.68
N ALA A 69 8.27 10.26 -1.79
CA ALA A 69 8.01 11.36 -2.70
C ALA A 69 7.15 12.46 -2.06
N LEU A 70 6.10 12.08 -1.33
CA LEU A 70 5.24 13.03 -0.61
C LEU A 70 6.02 13.74 0.52
N LEU A 71 6.89 12.99 1.22
CA LEU A 71 7.68 13.51 2.32
C LEU A 71 8.88 14.36 1.85
N GLY A 72 9.41 14.09 0.66
CA GLY A 72 10.55 14.79 0.08
C GLY A 72 11.92 14.35 0.62
N LYS A 73 11.98 13.24 1.37
CA LYS A 73 13.22 12.64 1.91
C LYS A 73 13.03 11.15 2.18
N ARG A 74 14.12 10.43 2.50
CA ARG A 74 14.05 9.00 2.80
C ARG A 74 13.45 8.74 4.17
N ALA A 75 12.86 7.57 4.37
CA ALA A 75 12.23 7.18 5.64
C ALA A 75 13.23 7.22 6.82
N GLU A 76 14.48 6.87 6.57
CA GLU A 76 15.58 6.83 7.55
C GLU A 76 15.98 8.22 8.03
N GLU A 77 15.73 9.25 7.23
CA GLU A 77 16.06 10.66 7.51
C GLU A 77 14.89 11.40 8.19
N ALA A 78 13.73 10.74 8.27
CA ALA A 78 12.51 11.32 8.80
C ALA A 78 12.33 11.04 10.29
N THR A 79 11.71 11.97 10.99
CA THR A 79 11.20 11.73 12.34
C THR A 79 10.02 10.74 12.31
N THR A 80 9.73 10.10 13.44
CA THR A 80 8.58 9.20 13.56
C THR A 80 7.26 9.89 13.23
N LEU A 81 7.06 11.12 13.72
CA LEU A 81 5.85 11.90 13.43
C LEU A 81 5.72 12.25 11.94
N GLU A 82 6.82 12.60 11.27
CA GLU A 82 6.82 12.85 9.83
C GLU A 82 6.40 11.60 9.04
N ARG A 83 6.93 10.42 9.40
CA ARG A 83 6.53 9.15 8.77
C ARG A 83 5.05 8.86 8.99
N TYR A 84 4.56 8.97 10.22
CA TYR A 84 3.16 8.68 10.54
C TYR A 84 2.18 9.62 9.83
N ARG A 85 2.49 10.92 9.78
CA ARG A 85 1.67 11.89 9.03
C ARG A 85 1.65 11.60 7.54
N THR A 86 2.80 11.21 6.98
CA THR A 86 2.91 10.83 5.58
C THR A 86 2.08 9.58 5.29
N PHE A 87 2.18 8.56 6.15
CA PHE A 87 1.37 7.36 6.06
C PHE A 87 -0.14 7.66 6.08
N VAL A 88 -0.61 8.51 7.01
CA VAL A 88 -2.03 8.92 7.06
C VAL A 88 -2.47 9.59 5.76
N ARG A 89 -1.64 10.49 5.22
CA ARG A 89 -1.95 11.22 3.98
C ARG A 89 -1.97 10.34 2.75
N VAL A 90 -1.02 9.41 2.63
CA VAL A 90 -0.98 8.45 1.50
C VAL A 90 -2.14 7.46 1.60
N SER A 91 -2.46 6.97 2.79
CA SER A 91 -3.61 6.07 2.99
C SER A 91 -4.94 6.72 2.65
N ALA A 92 -5.01 8.05 2.72
CA ALA A 92 -6.18 8.83 2.31
C ALA A 92 -6.29 9.09 0.79
N GLN A 93 -5.33 8.68 -0.04
CA GLN A 93 -5.40 8.87 -1.50
C GLN A 93 -6.25 7.81 -2.23
N SER A 94 -7.07 7.06 -1.47
CA SER A 94 -7.88 5.91 -1.88
C SER A 94 -7.06 4.67 -2.28
N ALA A 95 -7.52 3.49 -1.86
CA ALA A 95 -6.92 2.23 -2.28
C ALA A 95 -7.19 1.92 -3.76
N THR A 96 -6.20 1.36 -4.44
CA THR A 96 -6.49 0.60 -5.65
C THR A 96 -7.04 -0.78 -5.27
N ARG A 97 -7.86 -1.35 -6.16
CA ARG A 97 -8.39 -2.71 -6.00
C ARG A 97 -7.27 -3.74 -5.86
N ALA A 98 -6.16 -3.56 -6.57
CA ALA A 98 -4.99 -4.42 -6.49
C ALA A 98 -4.35 -4.39 -5.09
N GLU A 99 -4.13 -3.22 -4.50
CA GLU A 99 -3.51 -3.12 -3.17
C GLU A 99 -4.33 -3.84 -2.10
N LEU A 100 -5.66 -3.71 -2.12
CA LEU A 100 -6.53 -4.42 -1.17
C LEU A 100 -6.51 -5.92 -1.34
N MET A 101 -6.57 -6.41 -2.57
CA MET A 101 -6.51 -7.85 -2.85
C MET A 101 -5.17 -8.44 -2.38
N PHE A 102 -4.06 -7.77 -2.68
CA PHE A 102 -2.74 -8.25 -2.26
C PHE A 102 -2.52 -8.15 -0.76
N MET A 103 -3.04 -7.11 -0.10
CA MET A 103 -3.00 -7.01 1.35
C MET A 103 -3.78 -8.15 2.02
N LEU A 104 -4.95 -8.50 1.48
CA LEU A 104 -5.75 -9.63 1.99
C LEU A 104 -5.07 -10.98 1.75
N GLU A 105 -4.51 -11.22 0.56
CA GLU A 105 -3.77 -12.44 0.24
C GLU A 105 -2.50 -12.58 1.09
N SER A 106 -1.85 -11.46 1.45
CA SER A 106 -0.69 -11.45 2.35
C SER A 106 -1.02 -11.87 3.79
N MET A 107 -2.30 -12.04 4.12
CA MET A 107 -2.74 -12.56 5.42
C MET A 107 -2.69 -14.10 5.50
N ASP A 108 -2.38 -14.80 4.40
CA ASP A 108 -2.14 -16.25 4.41
C ASP A 108 -1.07 -16.61 5.47
N PRO A 109 -1.40 -17.43 6.49
CA PRO A 109 -0.45 -17.86 7.51
C PRO A 109 0.74 -18.65 6.96
N GLU A 110 0.60 -19.26 5.77
CA GLU A 110 1.66 -20.04 5.11
C GLU A 110 2.52 -19.21 4.15
N ALA A 111 2.10 -17.98 3.81
CA ALA A 111 2.93 -17.05 3.06
C ALA A 111 4.06 -16.53 3.96
N GLY A 112 5.30 -16.94 3.67
CA GLY A 112 6.50 -16.65 4.49
C GLY A 112 6.74 -15.17 4.84
N GLU A 113 7.69 -14.50 4.20
CA GLU A 113 7.91 -13.07 4.46
C GLU A 113 6.83 -12.24 3.76
N ARG A 114 6.03 -11.52 4.54
CA ARG A 114 5.02 -10.58 4.05
C ARG A 114 5.71 -9.31 3.57
N PRO A 115 5.72 -8.99 2.26
CA PRO A 115 6.46 -7.83 1.74
C PRO A 115 6.03 -6.50 2.37
N TRP A 116 4.75 -6.40 2.73
CA TRP A 116 4.17 -5.22 3.39
C TRP A 116 4.67 -5.01 4.83
N GLY A 117 5.01 -6.08 5.56
CA GLY A 117 5.32 -6.02 7.00
C GLY A 117 6.45 -5.05 7.36
N PRO A 118 7.63 -5.15 6.73
CA PRO A 118 8.73 -4.22 6.97
C PRO A 118 8.40 -2.76 6.65
N VAL A 119 7.64 -2.52 5.58
CA VAL A 119 7.24 -1.16 5.17
C VAL A 119 6.21 -0.59 6.15
N MET A 120 5.21 -1.35 6.56
CA MET A 120 4.25 -0.93 7.59
C MET A 120 4.96 -0.59 8.90
N LYS A 121 5.89 -1.44 9.35
CA LYS A 121 6.65 -1.19 10.59
C LYS A 121 7.45 0.11 10.53
N ARG A 122 7.92 0.51 9.34
CA ARG A 122 8.70 1.73 9.14
C ARG A 122 7.81 2.98 9.12
N TRP A 123 6.69 2.91 8.40
CA TRP A 123 5.88 4.07 8.07
C TRP A 123 4.68 4.30 8.98
N ALA A 124 4.19 3.28 9.67
CA ALA A 124 2.94 3.32 10.40
C ALA A 124 3.10 3.10 11.91
N PRO A 125 2.20 3.69 12.71
CA PRO A 125 2.07 3.36 14.13
C PRO A 125 1.87 1.85 14.34
N SER A 126 2.67 1.26 15.21
CA SER A 126 2.53 -0.15 15.61
C SER A 126 1.55 -0.30 16.78
N PRO A 127 0.84 -1.43 16.89
CA PRO A 127 0.02 -1.70 18.06
C PRO A 127 0.90 -1.67 19.31
N PRO A 128 0.42 -1.07 20.41
CA PRO A 128 1.21 -1.06 21.63
C PRO A 128 1.37 -2.47 22.23
N ALA A 129 2.55 -2.78 22.75
CA ALA A 129 2.90 -4.13 23.19
C ALA A 129 2.16 -4.62 24.46
N LYS A 130 1.64 -3.70 25.28
CA LYS A 130 0.88 -3.96 26.53
C LYS A 130 -0.16 -2.86 26.71
N ALA A 131 -1.13 -3.06 27.61
CA ALA A 131 -2.03 -2.00 28.03
C ALA A 131 -1.22 -0.75 28.40
N VAL A 132 -1.36 0.31 27.60
CA VAL A 132 -0.48 1.47 27.64
C VAL A 132 -1.05 2.48 28.62
N ALA A 133 -0.21 2.99 29.52
CA ALA A 133 -0.55 4.14 30.34
C ALA A 133 -0.35 5.48 29.61
N ASP A 134 0.38 5.49 28.49
CA ASP A 134 0.63 6.64 27.62
C ASP A 134 -0.51 6.86 26.61
N PRO A 135 -1.32 7.92 26.76
CA PRO A 135 -2.39 8.26 25.82
C PRO A 135 -1.89 8.59 24.41
N ALA A 136 -0.67 9.10 24.27
CA ALA A 136 -0.13 9.52 22.96
C ALA A 136 0.11 8.32 22.03
N ALA A 137 0.65 7.22 22.57
CA ALA A 137 0.79 5.98 21.82
C ALA A 137 -0.55 5.35 21.42
N LEU A 138 -1.61 5.56 22.23
CA LEU A 138 -2.96 5.15 21.88
C LEU A 138 -3.54 6.03 20.76
N ASP A 139 -3.37 7.35 20.84
CA ASP A 139 -3.81 8.28 19.81
C ASP A 139 -3.13 8.00 18.46
N ASP A 140 -1.83 7.70 18.47
CA ASP A 140 -1.10 7.27 17.26
C ASP A 140 -1.70 6.00 16.65
N PHE A 141 -2.03 5.00 17.50
CA PHE A 141 -2.62 3.75 17.02
C PHE A 141 -4.07 3.95 16.54
N VAL A 142 -4.87 4.80 17.20
CA VAL A 142 -6.21 5.19 16.72
C VAL A 142 -6.11 5.90 15.38
N ALA A 143 -5.12 6.78 15.19
CA ALA A 143 -4.90 7.45 13.91
C ALA A 143 -4.59 6.44 12.79
N ARG A 144 -3.78 5.41 13.08
CA ARG A 144 -3.54 4.30 12.14
C ARG A 144 -4.83 3.56 11.80
N LEU A 145 -5.62 3.17 12.79
CA LEU A 145 -6.90 2.46 12.56
C LEU A 145 -7.89 3.30 11.76
N ALA A 146 -7.95 4.61 12.02
CA ALA A 146 -8.81 5.52 11.26
C ALA A 146 -8.33 5.71 9.81
N ALA A 147 -7.01 5.77 9.57
CA ALA A 147 -6.45 5.83 8.23
C ALA A 147 -6.73 4.54 7.43
N ASP A 148 -6.52 3.37 8.04
CA ASP A 148 -6.87 2.08 7.43
C ASP A 148 -8.39 1.98 7.16
N GLY A 149 -9.21 2.47 8.08
CA GLY A 149 -10.66 2.48 7.95
C GLY A 149 -11.15 3.36 6.79
N LEU A 150 -10.58 4.56 6.64
CA LEU A 150 -10.86 5.45 5.49
C LEU A 150 -10.49 4.76 4.18
N TRP A 151 -9.30 4.15 4.14
CA TRP A 151 -8.78 3.44 2.98
C TRP A 151 -9.69 2.28 2.54
N ILE A 152 -10.16 1.47 3.49
CA ILE A 152 -11.09 0.36 3.23
C ILE A 152 -12.50 0.87 2.88
N TYR A 153 -12.96 1.95 3.52
CA TYR A 153 -14.32 2.47 3.35
C TYR A 153 -14.60 2.86 1.89
N GLU A 154 -13.70 3.65 1.28
CA GLU A 154 -13.86 4.11 -0.11
C GLU A 154 -13.81 2.96 -1.11
N ALA A 155 -13.14 1.87 -0.76
CA ALA A 155 -12.99 0.73 -1.66
C ALA A 155 -14.10 -0.32 -1.53
N MET A 156 -14.72 -0.46 -0.36
CA MET A 156 -15.72 -1.51 -0.10
C MET A 156 -17.17 -1.03 -0.15
N TYR A 157 -17.46 0.23 0.19
CA TYR A 157 -18.84 0.66 0.47
C TYR A 157 -19.36 1.74 -0.48
N GLU A 158 -18.90 2.98 -0.35
CA GLU A 158 -19.58 4.14 -0.94
C GLU A 158 -18.82 4.80 -2.10
N GLY A 159 -17.76 4.17 -2.61
CA GLY A 159 -16.89 4.77 -3.62
C GLY A 159 -16.07 5.92 -3.05
N GLN A 160 -15.49 6.75 -3.93
CA GLN A 160 -14.65 7.87 -3.50
C GLN A 160 -15.48 8.94 -2.81
N LEU A 161 -15.02 9.37 -1.62
CA LEU A 161 -15.57 10.53 -0.93
C LEU A 161 -15.35 11.79 -1.77
N ASP A 162 -16.18 12.79 -1.51
CA ASP A 162 -15.90 14.15 -1.99
C ASP A 162 -14.48 14.58 -1.56
N PRO A 163 -13.66 15.15 -2.47
CA PRO A 163 -12.28 15.49 -2.17
C PRO A 163 -12.10 16.41 -0.95
N GLU A 164 -13.04 17.32 -0.70
CA GLU A 164 -13.00 18.25 0.42
C GLU A 164 -13.33 17.53 1.73
N VAL A 165 -14.37 16.68 1.74
CA VAL A 165 -14.70 15.84 2.89
C VAL A 165 -13.52 14.93 3.26
N ARG A 166 -12.91 14.30 2.25
CA ARG A 166 -11.75 13.44 2.43
C ARG A 166 -10.59 14.19 3.05
N ALA A 167 -10.25 15.37 2.53
CA ALA A 167 -9.17 16.21 3.08
C ALA A 167 -9.43 16.59 4.55
N GLN A 168 -10.68 16.95 4.89
CA GLN A 168 -11.06 17.28 6.26
C GLN A 168 -10.95 16.07 7.21
N VAL A 169 -11.33 14.88 6.75
CA VAL A 169 -11.15 13.63 7.52
C VAL A 169 -9.66 13.32 7.70
N THR A 170 -8.86 13.42 6.64
CA THR A 170 -7.40 13.19 6.70
C THR A 170 -6.73 14.10 7.71
N GLU A 171 -7.04 15.40 7.71
CA GLU A 171 -6.45 16.34 8.66
C GLU A 171 -6.91 16.08 10.10
N ARG A 172 -8.16 15.64 10.32
CA ARG A 172 -8.62 15.18 11.64
C ARG A 172 -7.85 13.97 12.14
N ILE A 173 -7.61 12.97 11.28
CA ILE A 173 -6.82 11.79 11.62
C ILE A 173 -5.36 12.19 11.91
N ALA A 174 -4.76 13.02 11.07
CA ALA A 174 -3.40 13.50 11.26
C ALA A 174 -3.24 14.35 12.54
N GLY A 175 -4.30 15.01 13.00
CA GLY A 175 -4.35 15.76 14.26
C GLY A 175 -4.39 14.89 15.51
N LEU A 176 -4.69 13.59 15.40
CA LEU A 176 -4.55 12.63 16.50
C LEU A 176 -3.09 12.24 16.73
N LEU A 177 -2.28 12.21 15.66
CA LEU A 177 -0.88 11.87 15.76
C LEU A 177 -0.15 12.85 16.68
N SER A 178 0.64 12.30 17.57
CA SER A 178 1.32 12.98 18.67
C SER A 178 2.24 14.11 18.19
N ALA A 179 1.67 15.30 17.97
CA ALA A 179 2.29 16.54 18.37
C ALA A 179 1.66 16.90 19.71
N GLY A 180 2.47 16.93 20.78
CA GLY A 180 2.00 17.25 22.12
C GLY A 180 0.99 18.39 22.09
N LYS A 181 -0.23 18.14 22.58
CA LYS A 181 -1.10 19.23 22.97
C LYS A 181 -0.39 19.99 24.10
N PRO A 182 -0.37 21.33 24.06
CA PRO A 182 0.32 22.14 25.05
C PRO A 182 -0.19 21.86 26.47
#